data_AF-A0A8C0IC92-F1
#
_entry.id   AF-A0A8C0IC92-F1
#
_cell.length_a   1.000
_cell.length_b   1.000
_cell.length_c   1.000
_cell.angle_alpha   90.00
_cell.angle_beta   90.00
_cell.angle_gamma   90.00
#
_symmetry.space_group_name_H-M   'P 1'
#
loop_
_entity.id
_entity.type
_entity.pdbx_description
1 polymer ?
#
loop_
_entity_poly.entity_id
_entity_poly.type
_entity_poly.pdbx_seq_one_letter_code
_entity_poly.pdbx_strand_id
1 'polypeptide(L)'
;MPKWRAQAISSLQKGSSQVFSHSLYERDLEIGRLRKESEKLKRDHALASGLVTSLQREIASKEQKIQQLKEDVEKMKKENRVKDDQLAVVSAKVNIPNDGALFSSFFVCFCQVIEKVRQLSDENQQSHEREKCLQEELSSRISKEKEVSANLEVFKKSLQELQACLRSSCSSESLRGELGRLEAVCLDPSVSAIGMVVVEMVHVPLSWLEGAEQLLASVGMEMHSSSKGLCPTGGPWEQTCPR
;
A
#
# COMPACT_ATOMS: atom_id res chain seq x y z
N MET A 1 16.92 -33.45 72.62
CA MET A 1 17.60 -33.53 71.30
C MET A 1 18.90 -32.74 71.36
N PRO A 2 20.06 -33.30 70.98
CA PRO A 2 21.32 -32.55 70.96
C PRO A 2 21.34 -31.49 69.83
N LYS A 3 21.91 -30.30 70.09
CA LYS A 3 21.89 -29.12 69.19
C LYS A 3 22.35 -29.41 67.75
N TRP A 4 23.36 -30.28 67.59
CA TRP A 4 23.89 -30.64 66.27
C TRP A 4 22.86 -31.36 65.38
N ARG A 5 21.93 -32.13 65.96
CA ARG A 5 20.85 -32.80 65.20
C ARG A 5 19.85 -31.79 64.66
N ALA A 6 19.46 -30.81 65.47
CA ALA A 6 18.55 -29.76 65.03
C ALA A 6 19.16 -28.92 63.89
N GLN A 7 20.47 -28.65 63.96
CA GLN A 7 21.19 -27.91 62.93
C GLN A 7 21.33 -28.71 61.62
N ALA A 8 21.62 -30.02 61.70
CA ALA A 8 21.67 -30.89 60.54
C ALA A 8 20.31 -30.99 59.82
N ILE A 9 19.21 -31.13 60.59
CA ILE A 9 17.84 -31.14 60.07
C ILE A 9 17.51 -29.81 59.38
N SER A 10 17.85 -28.68 59.99
CA SER A 10 17.62 -27.35 59.42
C SER A 10 18.36 -27.14 58.09
N SER A 11 19.63 -27.54 58.01
CA SER A 11 20.42 -27.44 56.77
C SER A 11 19.87 -28.31 55.64
N LEU A 12 19.45 -29.55 55.96
CA LEU A 12 18.80 -30.45 54.99
C LEU A 12 17.46 -29.90 54.52
N GLN A 13 16.63 -29.38 55.42
CA GLN A 13 15.36 -28.75 55.06
C GLN A 13 15.57 -27.53 54.15
N LYS A 14 16.59 -26.71 54.45
CA LYS A 14 16.92 -25.53 53.64
C LYS A 14 17.42 -25.92 52.25
N GLY A 15 18.30 -26.92 52.15
CA GLY A 15 18.78 -27.43 50.86
C GLY A 15 17.67 -28.05 50.01
N SER A 16 16.80 -28.86 50.63
CA SER A 16 15.63 -29.45 49.96
C SER A 16 14.66 -28.37 49.45
N SER A 17 14.35 -27.36 50.28
CA SER A 17 13.50 -26.23 49.90
C SER A 17 14.11 -25.42 48.75
N GLN A 18 15.42 -25.23 48.72
CA GLN A 18 16.11 -24.53 47.63
C GLN A 18 15.99 -25.27 46.30
N VAL A 19 16.26 -26.59 46.29
CA VAL A 19 16.14 -27.42 45.09
C VAL A 19 14.71 -27.43 44.57
N PHE A 20 13.72 -27.57 45.46
CA PHE A 20 12.32 -27.53 45.09
C PHE A 20 11.90 -26.18 44.52
N SER A 21 12.35 -25.08 45.12
CA SER A 21 12.05 -23.71 44.63
C SER A 21 12.65 -23.47 43.25
N HIS A 22 13.88 -23.93 43.00
CA HIS A 22 14.51 -23.82 41.70
C HIS A 22 13.75 -24.65 40.64
N SER A 23 13.40 -25.89 40.96
CA SER A 23 12.66 -26.77 40.03
C SER A 23 11.27 -26.22 39.72
N LEU A 24 10.55 -25.67 40.70
CA LEU A 24 9.27 -24.99 40.47
C LEU A 24 9.42 -23.80 39.53
N TYR A 25 10.43 -22.96 39.75
CA TYR A 25 10.68 -21.80 38.91
C TYR A 25 10.97 -22.18 37.45
N GLU A 26 11.80 -23.21 37.23
CA GLU A 26 12.06 -23.71 35.86
C GLU A 26 10.80 -24.25 35.20
N ARG A 27 9.97 -24.99 35.94
CA ARG A 27 8.69 -25.47 35.42
C ARG A 27 7.75 -24.33 35.07
N ASP A 28 7.69 -23.27 35.88
CA ASP A 28 6.86 -22.09 35.60
C ASP A 28 7.31 -21.35 34.34
N LEU A 29 8.63 -21.22 34.14
CA LEU A 29 9.19 -20.67 32.90
C LEU A 29 8.80 -21.51 31.69
N GLU A 30 8.91 -22.84 31.80
CA GLU A 30 8.57 -23.75 30.72
C GLU A 30 7.07 -23.73 30.40
N ILE A 31 6.20 -23.67 31.41
CA ILE A 31 4.75 -23.45 31.23
C ILE A 31 4.50 -22.15 30.47
N GLY A 32 5.20 -21.07 30.82
CA GLY A 32 5.11 -19.79 30.12
C GLY A 32 5.52 -19.88 28.64
N ARG A 33 6.62 -20.59 28.35
CA ARG A 33 7.11 -20.81 26.98
C ARG A 33 6.12 -21.62 26.14
N LEU A 34 5.65 -22.75 26.66
CA LEU A 34 4.70 -23.64 25.99
C LEU A 34 3.35 -22.94 25.74
N ARG A 35 2.88 -22.09 26.66
CA ARG A 35 1.67 -21.28 26.44
C ARG A 35 1.82 -20.32 25.27
N LYS A 36 2.96 -19.62 25.15
CA LYS A 36 3.23 -18.71 24.03
C LYS A 36 3.29 -19.46 22.70
N GLU A 37 3.93 -20.64 22.69
CA GLU A 37 4.00 -21.49 21.51
C GLU A 37 2.63 -22.03 21.09
N SER A 38 1.81 -22.46 22.05
CA SER A 38 0.42 -22.89 21.82
C SER A 38 -0.43 -21.78 21.21
N GLU A 39 -0.36 -20.55 21.75
CA GLU A 39 -1.10 -19.41 21.20
C GLU A 39 -0.59 -18.99 19.81
N LYS A 40 0.70 -19.17 19.52
CA LYS A 40 1.24 -19.00 18.17
C LYS A 40 0.66 -20.05 17.22
N LEU A 41 0.76 -21.33 17.56
CA LEU A 41 0.24 -22.43 16.75
C LEU A 41 -1.27 -22.30 16.49
N LYS A 42 -2.04 -21.82 17.47
CA LYS A 42 -3.48 -21.57 17.32
C LYS A 42 -3.77 -20.50 16.26
N ARG A 43 -3.00 -19.42 16.23
CA ARG A 43 -3.12 -18.37 15.19
C ARG A 43 -2.71 -18.90 13.82
N ASP A 44 -1.60 -19.62 13.74
CA ASP A 44 -1.11 -20.20 12.48
C ASP A 44 -2.12 -21.21 11.91
N HIS A 45 -2.72 -22.05 12.76
CA HIS A 45 -3.78 -22.98 12.37
C HIS A 45 -5.03 -22.26 11.85
N ALA A 46 -5.46 -21.18 12.51
CA ALA A 46 -6.59 -20.37 12.07
C ALA A 46 -6.35 -19.74 10.68
N LEU A 47 -5.15 -19.21 10.44
CA LEU A 47 -4.75 -18.67 9.13
C LEU A 47 -4.75 -19.77 8.06
N ALA A 48 -4.14 -20.92 8.35
CA ALA A 48 -4.09 -22.05 7.42
C ALA A 48 -5.50 -22.55 7.07
N SER A 49 -6.38 -22.69 8.06
CA SER A 49 -7.78 -23.06 7.85
C SER A 49 -8.54 -22.04 6.98
N GLY A 50 -8.31 -20.75 7.20
CA GLY A 50 -8.85 -19.68 6.35
C GLY A 50 -8.39 -19.78 4.89
N LEU A 51 -7.11 -20.07 4.65
CA LEU A 51 -6.58 -20.26 3.30
C LEU A 51 -7.18 -21.49 2.61
N VAL A 52 -7.28 -22.61 3.33
CA VAL A 52 -7.87 -23.86 2.79
C VAL A 52 -9.33 -23.63 2.37
N THR A 53 -10.13 -22.96 3.20
CA THR A 53 -11.53 -22.66 2.85
C THR A 53 -11.65 -21.72 1.65
N SER A 54 -10.75 -20.73 1.53
CA SER A 54 -10.71 -19.84 0.37
C SER A 54 -10.35 -20.60 -0.92
N LEU A 55 -9.31 -21.43 -0.88
CA LEU A 55 -8.88 -22.23 -2.03
C LEU A 55 -9.94 -23.26 -2.45
N GLN A 56 -10.61 -23.90 -1.49
CA GLN A 56 -11.72 -24.81 -1.78
C GLN A 56 -12.86 -24.11 -2.54
N ARG A 57 -13.19 -22.87 -2.17
CA ARG A 57 -14.20 -22.08 -2.89
C ARG A 57 -13.76 -21.74 -4.31
N GLU A 58 -12.50 -21.35 -4.49
CA GLU A 58 -11.95 -21.02 -5.80
C GLU A 58 -11.89 -22.24 -6.73
N ILE A 59 -11.48 -23.41 -6.20
CA ILE A 59 -11.48 -24.68 -6.92
C ILE A 59 -12.90 -25.00 -7.40
N ALA A 60 -13.90 -24.96 -6.53
CA ALA A 60 -15.28 -25.23 -6.91
C ALA A 60 -15.80 -24.29 -8.00
N SER A 61 -15.47 -23.00 -7.93
CA SER A 61 -15.81 -22.02 -8.96
C SER A 61 -15.14 -22.32 -10.31
N LYS A 62 -13.84 -22.67 -10.29
CA LYS A 62 -13.10 -23.06 -11.48
C LYS A 62 -13.65 -24.35 -12.09
N GLU A 63 -14.01 -25.33 -11.27
CA GLU A 63 -14.64 -26.59 -11.69
C GLU A 63 -15.94 -26.32 -12.47
N GLN A 64 -16.80 -25.44 -11.94
CA GLN A 64 -18.04 -25.05 -12.61
C GLN A 64 -17.77 -24.39 -13.97
N LYS A 65 -16.78 -23.49 -14.05
CA LYS A 65 -16.41 -22.82 -15.32
C LYS A 65 -15.85 -23.79 -16.36
N ILE A 66 -15.09 -24.80 -15.93
CA ILE A 66 -14.60 -25.87 -16.79
C ILE A 66 -15.77 -26.68 -17.37
N GLN A 67 -16.77 -27.03 -16.56
CA GLN A 67 -17.95 -27.74 -17.05
C GLN A 67 -18.75 -26.91 -18.06
N GLN A 68 -18.97 -25.62 -17.79
CA GLN A 68 -19.64 -24.72 -18.73
C GLN A 68 -18.91 -24.65 -20.07
N LEU A 69 -17.59 -24.42 -20.06
CA LEU A 69 -16.79 -24.34 -21.28
C LEU A 69 -16.82 -25.66 -22.07
N LYS A 70 -16.87 -26.80 -21.38
CA LYS A 70 -16.97 -28.12 -22.01
C LYS A 70 -18.29 -28.28 -22.76
N GLU A 71 -19.40 -27.83 -22.19
CA GLU A 71 -20.71 -27.83 -22.84
C GLU A 71 -20.73 -26.90 -24.07
N ASP A 72 -20.16 -25.71 -23.95
CA ASP A 72 -20.09 -24.73 -25.05
C ASP A 72 -19.25 -25.27 -26.23
N VAL A 73 -18.13 -25.93 -25.96
CA VAL A 73 -17.30 -26.58 -26.98
C VAL A 73 -18.08 -27.67 -27.73
N GLU A 74 -18.83 -28.51 -27.02
CA GLU A 74 -19.63 -29.56 -27.65
C GLU A 74 -20.80 -28.98 -28.46
N LYS A 75 -21.40 -27.87 -28.02
CA LYS A 75 -22.41 -27.14 -28.80
C LYS A 75 -21.82 -26.57 -30.10
N MET A 76 -20.70 -25.84 -30.00
CA MET A 76 -20.01 -25.25 -31.15
C MET A 76 -19.58 -26.31 -32.17
N LYS A 77 -19.12 -27.47 -31.69
CA LYS A 77 -18.75 -28.60 -32.55
C LYS A 77 -19.92 -29.15 -33.36
N LYS A 78 -21.13 -29.19 -32.79
CA LYS A 78 -22.35 -29.58 -33.52
C LYS A 78 -22.73 -28.53 -34.56
N GLU A 79 -22.69 -27.24 -34.20
CA GLU A 79 -22.96 -26.15 -35.13
C GLU A 79 -21.98 -26.14 -36.31
N ASN A 80 -20.69 -26.41 -36.06
CA ASN A 80 -19.69 -26.50 -37.13
C ASN A 80 -19.99 -27.66 -38.09
N ARG A 81 -20.38 -28.83 -37.60
CA ARG A 81 -20.80 -29.95 -38.46
C ARG A 81 -21.96 -29.57 -39.38
N VAL A 82 -22.97 -28.88 -38.84
CA VAL A 82 -24.11 -28.42 -39.65
C VAL A 82 -23.67 -27.45 -40.74
N LYS A 83 -22.75 -26.53 -40.43
CA LYS A 83 -22.20 -25.60 -41.41
C LYS A 83 -21.37 -26.32 -42.48
N ASP A 84 -20.56 -27.30 -42.11
CA ASP A 84 -19.80 -28.14 -43.04
C ASP A 84 -20.72 -28.91 -43.98
N ASP A 85 -21.81 -29.49 -43.45
CA ASP A 85 -22.82 -30.19 -44.25
C ASP A 85 -23.53 -29.24 -45.23
N GLN A 86 -23.90 -28.04 -44.78
CA GLN A 86 -24.48 -27.02 -45.67
C GLN A 86 -23.50 -26.56 -46.75
N LEU A 87 -22.22 -26.38 -46.40
CA LEU A 87 -21.18 -25.99 -47.34
C LEU A 87 -20.96 -27.07 -48.41
N ALA A 88 -21.02 -28.34 -48.03
CA ALA A 88 -20.94 -29.46 -48.98
C ALA A 88 -22.13 -29.47 -49.95
N VAL A 89 -23.35 -29.21 -49.45
CA VAL A 89 -24.56 -29.12 -50.28
C VAL A 89 -24.50 -27.94 -51.25
N VAL A 90 -24.04 -26.76 -50.79
CA VAL A 90 -23.85 -25.58 -51.63
C VAL A 90 -22.77 -25.84 -52.70
N SER A 91 -21.64 -26.44 -52.32
CA SER A 91 -20.57 -26.79 -53.25
C SER A 91 -21.04 -27.76 -54.34
N ALA A 92 -21.89 -28.74 -54.00
CA ALA A 92 -22.49 -29.67 -54.96
C ALA A 92 -23.55 -29.02 -55.87
N LYS A 93 -24.23 -27.96 -55.39
CA LYS A 93 -25.22 -27.19 -56.16
C LYS A 93 -24.61 -26.13 -57.08
N VAL A 94 -23.31 -25.84 -56.99
CA VAL A 94 -22.57 -25.06 -58.00
C VAL A 94 -22.30 -25.94 -59.22
N ASN A 95 -23.38 -26.33 -59.89
CA ASN A 95 -23.44 -26.78 -61.27
C ASN A 95 -24.53 -25.94 -61.92
N ILE A 96 -24.24 -24.66 -62.15
CA ILE A 96 -25.18 -23.71 -62.75
C ILE A 96 -24.95 -23.73 -64.28
N PRO A 97 -25.98 -24.03 -65.10
CA PRO A 97 -25.93 -23.82 -66.54
C PRO A 97 -25.62 -22.36 -66.86
N ASN A 98 -24.63 -22.17 -67.73
CA ASN A 98 -24.04 -20.88 -68.08
C ASN A 98 -24.98 -20.02 -68.94
N ASP A 99 -25.92 -19.28 -68.32
CA ASP A 99 -26.56 -18.12 -68.94
C ASP A 99 -25.75 -16.86 -68.56
N GLY A 100 -24.78 -16.52 -69.41
CA GLY A 100 -23.67 -15.61 -69.10
C GLY A 100 -24.00 -14.17 -68.71
N ALA A 101 -25.24 -13.69 -68.90
CA ALA A 101 -25.61 -12.31 -68.58
C ALA A 101 -25.96 -12.09 -67.10
N LEU A 102 -26.74 -12.99 -66.49
CA LEU A 102 -27.13 -12.87 -65.08
C LEU A 102 -25.97 -13.25 -64.14
N PHE A 103 -25.14 -14.20 -64.55
CA PHE A 103 -23.95 -14.60 -63.79
C PHE A 103 -22.92 -13.46 -63.69
N SER A 104 -22.72 -12.71 -64.78
CA SER A 104 -21.80 -11.56 -64.79
C SER A 104 -22.28 -10.45 -63.85
N SER A 105 -23.56 -10.09 -63.88
CA SER A 105 -24.12 -9.06 -62.98
C SER A 105 -24.08 -9.48 -61.50
N PHE A 106 -24.35 -10.76 -61.21
CA PHE A 106 -24.25 -11.29 -59.85
C PHE A 106 -22.81 -11.31 -59.36
N PHE A 107 -21.86 -11.73 -60.20
CA PHE A 107 -20.44 -11.76 -59.87
C PHE A 107 -19.88 -10.36 -59.57
N VAL A 108 -20.26 -9.34 -60.33
CA VAL A 108 -19.87 -7.94 -60.06
C VAL A 108 -20.40 -7.45 -58.70
N CYS A 109 -21.67 -7.70 -58.38
CA CYS A 109 -22.25 -7.36 -57.09
C CYS A 109 -21.55 -8.10 -55.93
N PHE A 110 -21.29 -9.39 -56.11
CA PHE A 110 -20.60 -10.21 -55.12
C PHE A 110 -19.16 -9.74 -54.86
N CYS A 111 -18.40 -9.45 -55.91
CA CYS A 111 -17.06 -8.85 -55.79
C CYS A 111 -17.10 -7.50 -55.06
N GLN A 112 -18.12 -6.68 -55.33
CA GLN A 112 -18.28 -5.38 -54.68
C GLN A 112 -18.60 -5.51 -53.18
N VAL A 113 -19.41 -6.50 -52.80
CA VAL A 113 -19.68 -6.84 -51.39
C VAL A 113 -18.42 -7.35 -50.70
N ILE A 114 -17.64 -8.24 -51.33
CA ILE A 114 -16.38 -8.73 -50.77
C ILE A 114 -15.42 -7.58 -50.52
N GLU A 115 -15.25 -6.67 -51.48
CA GLU A 115 -14.33 -5.55 -51.33
C GLU A 115 -14.78 -4.58 -50.23
N LYS A 116 -16.09 -4.35 -50.08
CA LYS A 116 -16.65 -3.56 -48.98
C LYS A 116 -16.44 -4.23 -47.62
N VAL A 117 -16.61 -5.55 -47.52
CA VAL A 117 -16.33 -6.29 -46.29
C VAL A 117 -14.84 -6.23 -45.95
N ARG A 118 -13.96 -6.36 -46.94
CA ARG A 118 -12.51 -6.23 -46.76
C ARG A 118 -12.14 -4.83 -46.25
N GLN A 119 -12.67 -3.78 -46.88
CA GLN A 119 -12.47 -2.40 -46.46
C GLN A 119 -12.95 -2.16 -45.02
N LEU A 120 -14.16 -2.59 -44.68
CA LEU A 120 -14.70 -2.45 -43.33
C LEU A 120 -13.88 -3.23 -42.30
N SER A 121 -13.35 -4.40 -42.67
CA SER A 121 -12.45 -5.18 -41.81
C SER A 121 -11.15 -4.44 -41.54
N ASP A 122 -10.55 -3.84 -42.56
CA ASP A 122 -9.32 -3.04 -42.42
C ASP A 122 -9.54 -1.80 -41.54
N GLU A 123 -10.66 -1.07 -41.77
CA GLU A 123 -11.05 0.10 -40.97
C GLU A 123 -11.33 -0.27 -39.51
N ASN A 124 -12.04 -1.39 -39.27
CA ASN A 124 -12.34 -1.88 -37.93
C ASN A 124 -11.08 -2.30 -37.17
N GLN A 125 -10.14 -2.98 -37.85
CA GLN A 125 -8.85 -3.34 -37.28
C GLN A 125 -8.07 -2.08 -36.86
N GLN A 126 -8.02 -1.08 -37.74
CA GLN A 126 -7.36 0.19 -37.46
C GLN A 126 -8.03 0.95 -36.30
N SER A 127 -9.37 0.91 -36.21
CA SER A 127 -10.12 1.49 -35.09
C SER A 127 -9.77 0.80 -33.77
N HIS A 128 -9.72 -0.54 -33.76
CA HIS A 128 -9.38 -1.31 -32.57
C HIS A 128 -7.93 -1.05 -32.11
N GLU A 129 -6.98 -0.88 -33.03
CA GLU A 129 -5.61 -0.49 -32.69
C GLU A 129 -5.55 0.91 -32.05
N ARG A 130 -6.28 1.88 -32.60
CA ARG A 130 -6.38 3.23 -32.00
C ARG A 130 -7.02 3.21 -30.62
N GLU A 131 -8.10 2.45 -30.46
CA GLU A 131 -8.77 2.29 -29.16
C GLU A 131 -7.81 1.73 -28.11
N LYS A 132 -7.04 0.69 -28.47
CA LYS A 132 -6.02 0.11 -27.60
C LYS A 132 -4.95 1.15 -27.21
N CYS A 133 -4.42 1.91 -28.17
CA CYS A 133 -3.44 2.97 -27.89
C CYS A 133 -4.00 4.03 -26.93
N LEU A 134 -5.25 4.47 -27.14
CA LEU A 134 -5.91 5.44 -26.26
C LEU A 134 -6.13 4.87 -24.85
N GLN A 135 -6.48 3.59 -24.74
CA GLN A 135 -6.65 2.93 -23.45
C GLN A 135 -5.34 2.86 -22.65
N GLU A 136 -4.21 2.60 -23.33
CA GLU A 136 -2.88 2.63 -22.74
C GLU A 136 -2.47 4.06 -22.32
N GLU A 137 -2.72 5.08 -23.15
CA GLU A 137 -2.46 6.48 -22.80
C GLU A 137 -3.29 6.93 -21.60
N LEU A 138 -4.59 6.60 -21.56
CA LEU A 138 -5.46 6.92 -20.42
C LEU A 138 -4.96 6.24 -19.14
N SER A 139 -4.55 4.98 -19.21
CA SER A 139 -4.01 4.26 -18.06
C SER A 139 -2.72 4.89 -17.54
N SER A 140 -1.84 5.32 -18.45
CA SER A 140 -0.61 6.05 -18.12
C SER A 140 -0.92 7.41 -17.47
N ARG A 141 -1.85 8.19 -18.04
CA ARG A 141 -2.28 9.49 -17.48
C ARG A 141 -2.89 9.35 -16.09
N ILE A 142 -3.77 8.36 -15.88
CA ILE A 142 -4.36 8.09 -14.56
C ILE A 142 -3.28 7.72 -13.55
N SER A 143 -2.26 6.94 -13.96
CA SER A 143 -1.13 6.61 -13.08
C SER A 143 -0.33 7.85 -12.69
N LYS A 144 -0.01 8.72 -13.67
CA LYS A 144 0.73 9.97 -13.42
C LYS A 144 -0.06 10.94 -12.54
N GLU A 145 -1.36 11.08 -12.78
CA GLU A 145 -2.23 11.93 -11.97
C GLU A 145 -2.31 11.45 -10.51
N LYS A 146 -2.37 10.12 -10.28
CA LYS A 146 -2.31 9.55 -8.93
C LYS A 146 -0.99 9.86 -8.23
N GLU A 147 0.13 9.79 -8.95
CA GLU A 147 1.46 10.15 -8.41
C GLU A 147 1.51 11.63 -8.02
N VAL A 148 1.07 12.53 -8.89
CA VAL A 148 0.99 13.97 -8.60
C VAL A 148 0.05 14.24 -7.42
N SER A 149 -1.08 13.55 -7.33
CA SER A 149 -2.02 13.68 -6.20
C SER A 149 -1.39 13.24 -4.88
N ALA A 150 -0.67 12.11 -4.85
CA ALA A 150 0.03 11.66 -3.65
C ALA A 150 1.12 12.65 -3.24
N ASN A 151 1.86 13.18 -4.22
CA ASN A 151 2.88 14.20 -4.00
C ASN A 151 2.30 15.49 -3.38
N LEU A 152 1.15 15.95 -3.90
CA LEU A 152 0.44 17.12 -3.39
C LEU A 152 -0.06 16.92 -1.95
N GLU A 153 -0.52 15.73 -1.58
CA GLU A 153 -0.92 15.46 -0.19
C GLU A 153 0.27 15.50 0.77
N VAL A 154 1.46 15.01 0.35
CA VAL A 154 2.70 15.16 1.14
C VAL A 154 3.06 16.64 1.27
N PHE A 155 3.05 17.40 0.17
CA PHE A 155 3.34 18.83 0.18
C PHE A 155 2.39 19.59 1.11
N LYS A 156 1.08 19.35 0.99
CA LYS A 156 0.05 19.93 1.85
C LYS A 156 0.25 19.59 3.32
N LYS A 157 0.64 18.35 3.64
CA LYS A 157 0.96 17.96 5.02
C LYS A 157 2.18 18.72 5.54
N SER A 158 3.26 18.82 4.77
CA SER A 158 4.44 19.60 5.15
C SER A 158 4.09 21.09 5.35
N LEU A 159 3.23 21.66 4.52
CA LEU A 159 2.72 23.02 4.71
C LEU A 159 1.91 23.17 6.01
N GLN A 160 1.10 22.17 6.38
CA GLN A 160 0.35 22.19 7.63
C GLN A 160 1.27 22.11 8.86
N GLU A 161 2.31 21.26 8.82
CA GLU A 161 3.31 21.16 9.89
C GLU A 161 4.07 22.50 10.04
N LEU A 162 4.50 23.09 8.92
CA LEU A 162 5.14 24.39 8.90
C LEU A 162 4.22 25.51 9.43
N GLN A 163 2.95 25.51 9.02
CA GLN A 163 1.96 26.48 9.51
C GLN A 163 1.71 26.32 11.01
N ALA A 164 1.67 25.09 11.52
CA ALA A 164 1.52 24.82 12.95
C ALA A 164 2.73 25.34 13.74
N CYS A 165 3.95 25.12 13.20
CA CYS A 165 5.18 25.65 13.76
C CYS A 165 5.13 27.18 13.87
N LEU A 166 4.81 27.87 12.78
CA LEU A 166 4.70 29.34 12.74
C LEU A 166 3.61 29.91 13.65
N ARG A 167 2.52 29.17 13.90
CA ARG A 167 1.45 29.60 14.83
C ARG A 167 1.78 29.34 16.30
N SER A 168 2.68 28.41 16.57
CA SER A 168 3.14 28.11 17.92
C SER A 168 4.37 28.95 18.28
N SER A 169 4.71 29.03 19.57
CA SER A 169 6.01 29.54 19.99
C SER A 169 7.09 28.54 19.56
N CYS A 170 7.65 28.72 18.36
CA CYS A 170 8.70 27.87 17.80
C CYS A 170 10.09 28.51 17.96
N SER A 171 11.12 27.68 18.09
CA SER A 171 12.52 28.10 17.98
C SER A 171 12.97 28.13 16.52
N SER A 172 14.06 28.85 16.25
CA SER A 172 14.68 28.84 14.92
C SER A 172 15.01 27.44 14.43
N GLU A 173 15.52 26.57 15.30
CA GLU A 173 15.86 25.18 14.98
C GLU A 173 14.63 24.37 14.58
N SER A 174 13.50 24.53 15.27
CA SER A 174 12.25 23.87 14.89
C SER A 174 11.75 24.35 13.53
N LEU A 175 11.72 25.67 13.32
CA LEU A 175 11.25 26.26 12.06
C LEU A 175 12.15 25.86 10.87
N ARG A 176 13.47 25.86 11.08
CA ARG A 176 14.47 25.39 10.12
C ARG A 176 14.28 23.91 9.80
N GLY A 177 13.97 23.09 10.81
CA GLY A 177 13.64 21.68 10.62
C GLY A 177 12.38 21.46 9.79
N GLU A 178 11.32 22.24 10.01
CA GLU A 178 10.09 22.21 9.19
C GLU A 178 10.35 22.66 7.75
N LEU A 179 11.09 23.75 7.59
CA LEU A 179 11.44 24.31 6.28
C LEU A 179 12.27 23.31 5.46
N GLY A 180 13.28 22.69 6.08
CA GLY A 180 14.09 21.66 5.41
C GLY A 180 13.27 20.43 4.98
N ARG A 181 12.21 20.07 5.73
CA ARG A 181 11.28 19.00 5.29
C ARG A 181 10.41 19.43 4.12
N LEU A 182 10.01 20.71 4.05
CA LEU A 182 9.28 21.24 2.91
C LEU A 182 10.14 21.29 1.64
N GLU A 183 11.41 21.72 1.77
CA GLU A 183 12.38 21.75 0.67
C GLU A 183 12.74 20.37 0.14
N ALA A 184 12.72 19.35 1.00
CA ALA A 184 12.94 17.96 0.61
C ALA A 184 11.76 17.34 -0.16
N VAL A 185 10.58 18.00 -0.21
CA VAL A 185 9.45 17.50 -0.99
C VAL A 185 9.74 17.69 -2.49
N CYS A 186 9.90 16.59 -3.20
CA CYS A 186 10.13 16.60 -4.65
C CYS A 186 8.82 16.90 -5.39
N LEU A 187 8.56 18.17 -5.72
CA LEU A 187 7.31 18.58 -6.36
C LEU A 187 7.28 18.33 -7.87
N ASP A 188 6.10 18.00 -8.40
CA ASP A 188 5.87 18.00 -9.85
C ASP A 188 6.12 19.40 -10.45
N PRO A 189 6.66 19.52 -11.67
CA PRO A 189 6.93 20.81 -12.31
C PRO A 189 5.75 21.77 -12.33
N SER A 190 4.51 21.26 -12.37
CA SER A 190 3.29 22.07 -12.41
C SER A 190 3.05 22.89 -11.14
N VAL A 191 3.63 22.47 -10.01
CA VAL A 191 3.41 23.10 -8.68
C VAL A 191 4.71 23.50 -7.97
N SER A 192 5.87 23.16 -8.53
CA SER A 192 7.20 23.49 -7.98
C SER A 192 7.38 24.98 -7.69
N ALA A 193 6.85 25.87 -8.55
CA ALA A 193 6.92 27.31 -8.36
C ALA A 193 6.24 27.77 -7.05
N ILE A 194 5.14 27.12 -6.65
CA ILE A 194 4.44 27.41 -5.39
C ILE A 194 5.33 27.03 -4.20
N GLY A 195 5.96 25.85 -4.26
CA GLY A 195 6.89 25.38 -3.23
C GLY A 195 8.03 26.36 -3.01
N MET A 196 8.67 26.84 -4.09
CA MET A 196 9.75 27.82 -3.99
C MET A 196 9.32 29.11 -3.30
N VAL A 197 8.17 29.67 -3.71
CA VAL A 197 7.66 30.92 -3.11
C VAL A 197 7.38 30.74 -1.62
N VAL A 198 6.82 29.60 -1.20
CA VAL A 198 6.61 29.34 0.23
C VAL A 198 7.93 29.27 0.99
N VAL A 199 8.93 28.57 0.44
CA VAL A 199 10.25 28.46 1.05
C VAL A 199 10.89 29.84 1.22
N GLU A 200 10.84 30.69 0.19
CA GLU A 200 11.35 32.07 0.25
C GLU A 200 10.64 32.91 1.31
N MET A 201 9.30 32.80 1.39
CA MET A 201 8.51 33.54 2.39
C MET A 201 8.86 33.15 3.83
N VAL A 202 9.27 31.91 4.08
CA VAL A 202 9.58 31.39 5.42
C VAL A 202 11.02 31.70 5.83
N HIS A 203 11.94 31.84 4.87
CA HIS A 203 13.32 32.22 5.15
C HIS A 203 13.45 33.59 5.84
N VAL A 204 12.56 34.54 5.52
CA VAL A 204 12.56 35.89 6.09
C VAL A 204 12.31 35.87 7.62
N PRO A 205 11.18 35.33 8.13
CA PRO A 205 10.96 35.23 9.56
C PRO A 205 11.97 34.31 10.27
N LEU A 206 12.46 33.26 9.61
CA LEU A 206 13.51 32.40 10.18
C LEU A 206 14.80 33.19 10.44
N SER A 207 15.27 33.96 9.46
CA SER A 207 16.49 34.77 9.59
C SER A 207 16.36 35.81 10.72
N TRP A 208 15.17 36.39 10.87
CA TRP A 208 14.87 37.31 11.97
C TRP A 208 14.91 36.63 13.33
N LEU A 209 14.29 35.44 13.44
CA LEU A 209 14.24 34.64 14.67
C LEU A 209 15.65 34.21 15.12
N GLU A 210 16.49 33.78 14.19
CA GLU A 210 17.88 33.42 14.45
C GLU A 210 18.70 34.60 14.97
N GLY A 211 18.53 35.78 14.36
CA GLY A 211 19.18 36.99 14.84
C GLY A 211 18.73 37.37 16.26
N ALA A 212 17.43 37.24 16.56
CA ALA A 212 16.89 37.52 17.89
C ALA A 212 17.41 36.54 18.95
N GLU A 213 17.39 35.24 18.67
CA GLU A 213 17.92 34.20 19.56
C GLU A 213 19.43 34.37 19.82
N GLN A 214 20.21 34.74 18.79
CA GLN A 214 21.64 34.99 18.94
C GLN A 214 21.95 36.23 19.80
N LEU A 215 21.15 37.29 19.68
CA LEU A 215 21.25 38.46 20.56
C LEU A 215 20.92 38.10 22.01
N LEU A 216 19.86 37.33 22.25
CA LEU A 216 19.49 36.87 23.60
C LEU A 216 20.60 36.01 24.22
N ALA A 217 21.17 35.09 23.44
CA ALA A 217 22.29 34.27 23.86
C ALA A 217 23.51 35.13 24.23
N SER A 218 23.78 36.21 23.49
CA SER A 218 24.90 37.13 23.79
C SER A 218 24.74 37.90 25.11
N VAL A 219 23.51 38.06 25.59
CA VAL A 219 23.18 38.70 26.89
C VAL A 219 23.07 37.67 28.02
N GLY A 220 23.31 36.38 27.74
CA GLY A 220 23.26 35.29 28.72
C GLY A 220 21.85 34.77 29.01
N MET A 221 20.88 35.04 28.14
CA MET A 221 19.53 34.50 28.24
C MET A 221 19.40 33.29 27.32
N GLU A 222 19.43 32.09 27.90
CA GLU A 222 19.30 30.83 27.13
C GLU A 222 17.82 30.47 26.97
N MET A 223 17.34 30.48 25.73
CA MET A 223 15.94 30.17 25.39
C MET A 223 15.74 28.65 25.40
N HIS A 224 15.58 28.05 26.57
CA HIS A 224 15.31 26.61 26.63
C HIS A 224 13.96 26.29 25.97
N SER A 225 13.99 25.45 24.94
CA SER A 225 12.81 24.85 24.31
C SER A 225 12.03 24.06 25.36
N SER A 226 11.07 24.71 26.00
CA SER A 226 10.26 24.14 27.08
C SER A 226 9.37 23.01 26.55
N SER A 227 9.83 21.77 26.73
CA SER A 227 8.96 20.57 26.70
C SER A 227 9.13 19.65 27.92
N LYS A 228 9.92 20.05 28.92
CA LYS A 228 9.97 19.37 30.22
C LYS A 228 9.88 20.39 31.35
N GLY A 229 8.83 20.25 32.15
CA GLY A 229 8.61 21.06 33.35
C GLY A 229 9.82 21.02 34.28
N LEU A 230 10.35 22.20 34.59
CA LEU A 230 11.33 22.39 35.64
C LEU A 230 10.60 22.55 36.96
N CYS A 231 10.74 21.56 37.85
CA CYS A 231 10.57 21.75 39.28
C CYS A 231 11.61 22.77 39.77
N PRO A 232 11.27 23.74 40.63
CA PRO A 232 12.27 24.58 41.25
C PRO A 232 12.99 23.78 42.34
N THR A 233 14.19 23.31 42.04
CA THR A 233 15.19 22.98 43.05
C THR A 233 15.55 24.25 43.82
N GLY A 234 15.41 24.17 45.15
CA GLY A 234 15.55 25.28 46.08
C GLY A 234 16.89 25.99 46.03
N GLY A 235 16.84 27.31 46.20
CA GLY A 235 17.96 28.17 46.52
C GLY A 235 17.84 28.69 47.96
N PRO A 236 18.96 28.84 48.69
CA PRO A 236 18.97 29.12 50.13
C PRO A 236 18.91 30.63 50.39
N TRP A 237 17.77 31.10 50.86
CA TRP A 237 17.65 32.42 51.49
C TRP A 237 16.60 32.37 52.59
N GLU A 238 16.86 31.62 53.65
CA GLU A 238 16.27 31.91 54.95
C GLU A 238 17.37 32.34 55.89
N GLN A 239 17.54 33.66 56.01
CA GLN A 239 18.08 34.27 57.21
C GLN A 239 17.50 35.66 57.40
N THR A 240 16.89 35.81 58.58
CA THR A 240 16.63 37.04 59.36
C THR A 240 15.54 38.02 58.91
N CYS A 241 14.42 37.98 59.64
CA CYS A 241 13.68 39.17 60.08
C CYS A 241 13.31 39.01 61.57
N PRO A 242 13.46 40.06 62.41
CA PRO A 242 13.27 39.97 63.86
C PRO A 242 11.85 40.34 64.28
N ARG A 243 11.36 39.68 65.34
CA ARG A 243 10.52 40.26 66.39
C ARG A 243 10.86 39.63 67.72
#